data_AF-A0A7J9QQP5-F1
#
_entry.id   AF-A0A7J9QQP5-F1
#
_cell.length_a   1.000
_cell.length_b   1.000
_cell.length_c   1.000
_cell.angle_alpha   90.00
_cell.angle_beta   90.00
_cell.angle_gamma   90.00
#
_symmetry.space_group_name_H-M   'P 1'
#
loop_
_entity.id
_entity.type
_entity.pdbx_description
1 polymer ?
#
loop_
_entity_poly.entity_id
_entity_poly.type
_entity_poly.pdbx_seq_one_letter_code
_entity_poly.pdbx_strand_id
1 'polypeptide(L)'
;LLSYGDPYIATTHIELRTRAIEEKIKTKSIHASSSLTSMIGECGLHFYKVGRIATIMSEMKSLTTPYYVIYKNIIEGNHTVLLLEYNQDKDFFLDPKDALMGLVETEKGQKRNVIDSSTYAVVASRVGFANQSIISGKISSLKKMDFGKPPHTVIITGRLHFTESDALKILGDCLDEPTDNSEKTKKISIQMMKKYVPMVREALEEIEPHYKGQKEYQIILENAELYIQDAEKFLEDGQDEVAILSIGYADGLVDALRLAKGFDPKM
;
A
#
# COMPACT_ATOMS: atom_id res chain seq x y z
N LEU A 1 15.71 -28.10 17.08
CA LEU A 1 14.51 -27.59 16.38
C LEU A 1 14.79 -27.68 14.89
N LEU A 2 13.86 -28.26 14.12
CA LEU A 2 13.87 -28.23 12.66
C LEU A 2 12.66 -27.43 12.19
N SER A 3 12.82 -26.63 11.15
CA SER A 3 11.77 -25.79 10.57
C SER A 3 11.82 -25.86 9.05
N TYR A 4 10.68 -25.62 8.41
CA TYR A 4 10.64 -25.42 6.96
C TYR A 4 11.35 -24.10 6.60
N GLY A 5 12.13 -24.13 5.51
CA GLY A 5 12.87 -22.96 5.04
C GLY A 5 13.94 -22.48 6.03
N ASP A 6 14.17 -21.18 6.07
CA ASP A 6 15.14 -20.58 7.00
C ASP A 6 14.53 -20.40 8.40
N PRO A 7 15.25 -20.76 9.48
CA PRO A 7 14.71 -20.71 10.83
C PRO A 7 14.34 -19.31 11.32
N TYR A 8 14.81 -18.21 10.70
CA TYR A 8 14.56 -16.83 11.14
C TYR A 8 13.74 -15.98 10.16
N ILE A 9 13.33 -16.54 9.03
CA ILE A 9 12.55 -15.81 8.04
C ILE A 9 11.06 -16.10 8.24
N ALA A 10 10.31 -15.07 8.62
CA ALA A 10 8.87 -15.15 8.90
C ALA A 10 8.51 -16.18 10.00
N THR A 11 9.36 -16.31 11.03
CA THR A 11 9.13 -17.16 12.21
C THR A 11 9.41 -16.40 13.50
N THR A 12 9.02 -16.98 14.63
CA THR A 12 9.34 -16.47 15.97
C THR A 12 10.53 -17.19 16.63
N HIS A 13 11.24 -18.06 15.91
CA HIS A 13 12.32 -18.87 16.52
C HIS A 13 13.51 -18.06 17.03
N ILE A 14 13.63 -16.79 16.62
CA ILE A 14 14.62 -15.88 17.19
C ILE A 14 14.35 -15.65 18.68
N GLU A 15 13.08 -15.56 19.10
CA GLU A 15 12.68 -15.41 20.50
C GLU A 15 13.11 -16.64 21.32
N LEU A 16 12.91 -17.85 20.78
CA LEU A 16 13.32 -19.09 21.43
C LEU A 16 14.83 -19.15 21.62
N ARG A 17 15.59 -18.71 20.59
CA ARG A 17 17.05 -18.66 20.69
C ARG A 17 17.50 -17.63 21.73
N THR A 18 16.84 -16.47 21.82
CA THR A 18 17.14 -15.45 22.83
C THR A 18 16.98 -16.03 24.23
N ARG A 19 15.83 -16.65 24.54
CA ARG A 19 15.59 -17.27 25.85
C ARG A 19 16.61 -18.36 26.19
N ALA A 20 16.94 -19.23 25.23
CA ALA A 20 17.94 -20.26 25.43
C ALA A 20 19.32 -19.67 25.80
N ILE A 21 19.71 -18.56 25.18
CA ILE A 21 20.97 -17.87 25.50
C ILE A 21 20.92 -17.25 26.90
N GLU A 22 19.79 -16.64 27.30
CA GLU A 22 19.60 -16.11 28.66
C GLU A 22 19.72 -17.19 29.73
N GLU A 23 19.23 -18.40 29.45
CA GLU A 23 19.36 -19.58 30.30
C GLU A 23 20.74 -20.26 30.19
N LYS A 24 21.71 -19.63 29.51
CA LYS A 24 23.08 -20.13 29.30
C LYS A 24 23.15 -21.45 28.53
N ILE A 25 22.11 -21.76 27.74
CA ILE A 25 22.07 -22.91 26.84
C ILE A 25 22.78 -22.53 25.53
N LYS A 26 23.80 -23.29 25.16
CA LYS A 26 24.54 -23.05 23.92
C LYS A 26 23.66 -23.35 22.70
N THR A 27 23.52 -22.38 21.81
CA THR A 27 22.74 -22.52 20.56
C THR A 27 23.62 -22.31 19.32
N LYS A 28 23.22 -22.92 18.20
CA LYS A 28 23.79 -22.68 16.87
C LYS A 28 22.67 -22.70 15.83
N SER A 29 22.75 -21.79 14.87
CA SER A 29 21.81 -21.66 13.76
C SER A 29 22.44 -22.23 12.50
N ILE A 30 21.65 -22.95 11.70
CA ILE A 30 22.02 -23.39 10.36
C ILE A 30 20.95 -22.79 9.43
N HIS A 31 21.39 -21.93 8.52
CA HIS A 31 20.53 -21.26 7.57
C HIS A 31 20.20 -22.15 6.37
N ALA A 32 19.09 -21.86 5.71
CA ALA A 32 18.62 -22.60 4.55
C ALA A 32 17.93 -21.65 3.54
N SER A 33 17.58 -22.19 2.38
CA SER A 33 16.78 -21.45 1.39
C SER A 33 15.41 -21.10 1.96
N SER A 34 15.01 -19.83 1.86
CA SER A 34 13.66 -19.39 2.20
C SER A 34 12.75 -19.44 0.97
N SER A 35 11.46 -19.74 1.18
CA SER A 35 10.45 -19.60 0.13
C SER A 35 10.35 -18.17 -0.36
N LEU A 36 10.58 -17.16 0.50
CA LEU A 36 10.54 -15.74 0.12
C LEU A 36 11.59 -15.40 -0.94
N THR A 37 12.84 -15.83 -0.74
CA THR A 37 13.91 -15.57 -1.69
C THR A 37 13.73 -16.37 -2.97
N SER A 38 13.36 -17.65 -2.83
CA SER A 38 13.18 -18.55 -3.97
C SER A 38 12.03 -18.10 -4.85
N MET A 39 10.89 -17.74 -4.27
CA MET A 39 9.70 -17.30 -4.99
C MET A 39 9.96 -16.08 -5.85
N ILE A 40 10.68 -15.08 -5.34
CA ILE A 40 10.98 -13.87 -6.12
C ILE A 40 11.84 -14.21 -7.33
N GLY A 41 12.86 -15.07 -7.14
CA GLY A 41 13.69 -15.56 -8.24
C GLY A 41 12.90 -16.39 -9.26
N GLU A 42 12.06 -17.32 -8.81
CA GLU A 42 11.23 -18.18 -9.67
C GLU A 42 10.19 -17.37 -10.46
N CYS A 43 9.66 -16.28 -9.87
CA CYS A 43 8.79 -15.34 -10.59
C CYS A 43 9.55 -14.45 -11.59
N GLY A 44 10.89 -14.50 -11.63
CA GLY A 44 11.70 -13.62 -12.47
C GLY A 44 11.72 -12.15 -12.03
N LEU A 45 11.30 -11.88 -10.79
CA LEU A 45 11.30 -10.54 -10.21
C LEU A 45 12.66 -10.24 -9.58
N HIS A 46 13.04 -8.97 -9.61
CA HIS A 46 14.30 -8.52 -9.03
C HIS A 46 14.16 -8.37 -7.52
N PHE A 47 14.96 -9.14 -6.77
CA PHE A 47 14.89 -9.16 -5.31
C PHE A 47 15.15 -7.80 -4.66
N TYR A 48 16.00 -6.96 -5.26
CA TYR A 48 16.29 -5.61 -4.76
C TYR A 48 15.12 -4.63 -4.89
N LYS A 49 14.06 -5.01 -5.62
CA LYS A 49 12.81 -4.23 -5.75
C LYS A 49 11.71 -4.76 -4.83
N VAL A 50 12.01 -5.72 -3.96
CA VAL A 50 11.06 -6.20 -2.95
C VAL A 50 11.02 -5.20 -1.81
N GLY A 51 9.84 -4.62 -1.59
CA GLY A 51 9.58 -3.69 -0.51
C GLY A 51 9.24 -4.41 0.80
N ARG A 52 8.57 -3.69 1.69
CA ARG A 52 8.13 -4.27 2.97
C ARG A 52 7.13 -5.42 2.73
N ILE A 53 7.37 -6.54 3.39
CA ILE A 53 6.50 -7.72 3.34
C ILE A 53 5.36 -7.57 4.37
N ALA A 54 4.17 -8.06 4.05
CA ALA A 54 3.04 -8.13 4.96
C ALA A 54 2.36 -9.51 4.94
N THR A 55 1.55 -9.79 5.95
CA THR A 55 0.71 -11.00 6.02
C THR A 55 -0.75 -10.60 5.97
N ILE A 56 -1.53 -11.28 5.14
CA ILE A 56 -2.99 -11.14 5.07
C ILE A 56 -3.63 -12.21 5.92
N MET A 57 -4.51 -11.78 6.82
CA MET A 57 -5.36 -12.65 7.62
C MET A 57 -6.80 -12.61 7.13
N SER A 58 -7.54 -13.67 7.38
CA SER A 58 -8.94 -13.85 6.99
C SER A 58 -9.89 -12.83 7.63
N GLU A 59 -9.50 -12.22 8.75
CA GLU A 59 -10.29 -11.19 9.42
C GLU A 59 -10.28 -9.87 8.63
N MET A 60 -11.44 -9.39 8.16
CA MET A 60 -11.55 -8.17 7.34
C MET A 60 -10.89 -6.93 7.94
N LYS A 61 -10.92 -6.75 9.27
CA LYS A 61 -10.27 -5.60 9.93
C LYS A 61 -8.75 -5.62 9.79
N SER A 62 -8.15 -6.78 9.54
CA SER A 62 -6.70 -6.97 9.42
C SER A 62 -6.14 -6.47 8.08
N LEU A 63 -6.98 -6.30 7.05
CA LEU A 63 -6.56 -5.95 5.68
C LEU A 63 -6.07 -4.51 5.51
N THR A 64 -6.40 -3.64 6.46
CA THR A 64 -5.95 -2.24 6.45
C THR A 64 -4.42 -2.16 6.43
N THR A 65 -3.72 -2.92 7.29
CA THR A 65 -2.26 -2.86 7.37
C THR A 65 -1.57 -3.36 6.09
N PRO A 66 -1.90 -4.55 5.54
CA PRO A 66 -1.40 -4.98 4.22
C PRO A 66 -1.69 -3.98 3.12
N TYR A 67 -2.89 -3.39 3.07
CA TYR A 67 -3.24 -2.36 2.10
C TYR A 67 -2.30 -1.14 2.18
N TYR A 68 -2.03 -0.64 3.39
CA TYR A 68 -1.09 0.46 3.58
C TYR A 68 0.35 0.10 3.22
N VAL A 69 0.77 -1.14 3.45
CA VAL A 69 2.09 -1.63 3.03
C VAL A 69 2.18 -1.66 1.51
N ILE A 70 1.15 -2.15 0.82
CA ILE A 70 1.07 -2.15 -0.64
C ILE A 70 1.16 -0.73 -1.18
N TYR A 71 0.38 0.20 -0.62
CA TYR A 71 0.45 1.62 -0.99
C TYR A 71 1.88 2.18 -0.88
N LYS A 72 2.54 2.00 0.27
CA LYS A 72 3.90 2.53 0.47
C LYS A 72 4.90 1.96 -0.52
N ASN A 73 4.85 0.64 -0.73
CA ASN A 73 5.73 -0.03 -1.68
C ASN A 73 5.46 0.42 -3.12
N ILE A 74 4.21 0.54 -3.56
CA ILE A 74 3.87 0.98 -4.92
C ILE A 74 4.36 2.42 -5.16
N ILE A 75 4.20 3.33 -4.19
CA ILE A 75 4.70 4.71 -4.29
C ILE A 75 6.23 4.74 -4.47
N GLU A 76 6.95 3.80 -3.87
CA GLU A 76 8.40 3.66 -4.03
C GLU A 76 8.78 2.82 -5.27
N GLY A 77 7.81 2.28 -6.01
CA GLY A 77 8.03 1.41 -7.17
C GLY A 77 8.42 -0.03 -6.81
N ASN A 78 8.27 -0.43 -5.55
CA ASN A 78 8.64 -1.74 -5.02
C ASN A 78 7.50 -2.78 -5.15
N HIS A 79 7.86 -4.05 -5.36
CA HIS A 79 6.95 -5.19 -5.26
C HIS A 79 6.58 -5.45 -3.80
N THR A 80 5.35 -5.88 -3.56
CA THR A 80 4.87 -6.23 -2.22
C THR A 80 4.60 -7.72 -2.15
N VAL A 81 5.34 -8.43 -1.30
CA VAL A 81 5.05 -9.82 -0.96
C VAL A 81 4.02 -9.87 0.14
N LEU A 82 2.94 -10.62 -0.10
CA LEU A 82 1.81 -10.81 0.79
C LEU A 82 1.71 -12.29 1.15
N LEU A 83 2.22 -12.61 2.33
CA LEU A 83 2.04 -13.93 2.93
C LEU A 83 0.56 -14.12 3.28
N LEU A 84 0.06 -15.33 3.09
CA LEU A 84 -1.33 -15.67 3.37
C LEU A 84 -1.42 -16.44 4.68
N GLU A 85 -2.46 -16.17 5.47
CA GLU A 85 -2.69 -16.84 6.74
C GLU A 85 -2.73 -18.36 6.58
N TYR A 86 -2.02 -19.02 7.49
CA TYR A 86 -2.10 -20.44 7.74
C TYR A 86 -2.42 -20.64 9.22
N ASN A 87 -3.49 -21.39 9.49
CA ASN A 87 -3.87 -21.79 10.83
C ASN A 87 -3.83 -23.31 10.92
N GLN A 88 -2.82 -23.82 11.62
CA GLN A 88 -2.58 -25.26 11.76
C GLN A 88 -3.71 -25.98 12.50
N ASP A 89 -4.26 -25.37 13.56
CA ASP A 89 -5.30 -26.01 14.39
C ASP A 89 -6.62 -26.20 13.63
N LYS A 90 -6.87 -25.33 12.65
CA LYS A 90 -8.07 -25.34 11.82
C LYS A 90 -7.87 -25.96 10.43
N ASP A 91 -6.65 -26.44 10.13
CA ASP A 91 -6.21 -26.85 8.79
C ASP A 91 -6.63 -25.84 7.70
N PHE A 92 -6.43 -24.56 8.01
CA PHE A 92 -6.95 -23.46 7.19
C PHE A 92 -5.80 -22.74 6.50
N PHE A 93 -5.96 -22.53 5.19
CA PHE A 93 -5.13 -21.66 4.38
C PHE A 93 -6.02 -20.64 3.70
N LEU A 94 -5.64 -19.36 3.78
CA LEU A 94 -6.37 -18.32 3.08
C LEU A 94 -6.16 -18.46 1.56
N ASP A 95 -7.27 -18.50 0.81
CA ASP A 95 -7.25 -18.56 -0.65
C ASP A 95 -6.74 -17.22 -1.22
N PRO A 96 -5.81 -17.23 -2.20
CA PRO A 96 -5.35 -16.03 -2.88
C PRO A 96 -6.48 -15.15 -3.43
N LYS A 97 -7.58 -15.74 -3.91
CA LYS A 97 -8.75 -15.02 -4.44
C LYS A 97 -9.41 -14.20 -3.34
N ASP A 98 -9.62 -14.79 -2.17
CA ASP A 98 -10.24 -14.12 -1.03
C ASP A 98 -9.36 -12.97 -0.53
N ALA A 99 -8.04 -13.19 -0.49
CA ALA A 99 -7.08 -12.15 -0.14
C ALA A 99 -7.12 -10.97 -1.13
N LEU A 100 -7.08 -11.24 -2.44
CA LEU A 100 -7.13 -10.20 -3.48
C LEU A 100 -8.48 -9.45 -3.48
N MET A 101 -9.60 -10.18 -3.33
CA MET A 101 -10.93 -9.58 -3.24
C MET A 101 -11.09 -8.73 -1.98
N GLY A 102 -10.56 -9.18 -0.84
CA GLY A 102 -10.54 -8.42 0.40
C GLY A 102 -9.77 -7.09 0.26
N LEU A 103 -8.65 -7.09 -0.46
CA LEU A 103 -7.90 -5.87 -0.76
C LEU A 103 -8.69 -4.90 -1.65
N VAL A 104 -9.36 -5.41 -2.69
CA VAL A 104 -10.24 -4.58 -3.56
C VAL A 104 -11.43 -4.03 -2.78
N GLU A 105 -11.98 -4.79 -1.83
CA GLU A 105 -13.05 -4.28 -0.96
C GLU A 105 -12.53 -3.20 0.00
N THR A 106 -11.32 -3.39 0.54
CA THR A 106 -10.67 -2.40 1.41
C THR A 106 -10.44 -1.07 0.67
N GLU A 107 -10.09 -1.12 -0.62
CA GLU A 107 -9.98 0.07 -1.47
C GLU A 107 -11.28 0.89 -1.49
N LYS A 108 -12.46 0.27 -1.51
CA LYS A 108 -13.74 1.02 -1.53
C LYS A 108 -13.94 1.91 -0.31
N GLY A 109 -13.41 1.48 0.84
CA GLY A 109 -13.41 2.26 2.08
C GLY A 109 -12.30 3.33 2.11
N GLN A 110 -11.14 3.04 1.53
CA GLN A 110 -9.99 3.95 1.55
C GLN A 110 -10.05 5.04 0.47
N LYS A 111 -10.59 4.72 -0.73
CA LYS A 111 -10.76 5.60 -1.90
C LYS A 111 -9.47 6.32 -2.32
N ARG A 112 -8.38 5.58 -2.48
CA ARG A 112 -7.03 6.08 -2.79
C ARG A 112 -6.45 5.58 -4.10
N ASN A 113 -7.20 4.80 -4.87
CA ASN A 113 -6.79 4.22 -6.15
C ASN A 113 -5.45 3.48 -6.08
N VAL A 114 -5.27 2.66 -5.04
CA VAL A 114 -4.06 1.85 -4.85
C VAL A 114 -4.24 0.49 -5.47
N ILE A 115 -5.39 -0.15 -5.24
CA ILE A 115 -5.66 -1.51 -5.72
C ILE A 115 -7.06 -1.56 -6.31
N ASP A 116 -7.17 -2.05 -7.54
CA ASP A 116 -8.43 -2.29 -8.21
C ASP A 116 -8.41 -3.61 -9.00
N SER A 117 -9.50 -3.90 -9.71
CA SER A 117 -9.61 -5.13 -10.52
C SER A 117 -8.62 -5.21 -11.69
N SER A 118 -8.00 -4.10 -12.08
CA SER A 118 -6.96 -3.99 -13.11
C SER A 118 -5.54 -4.05 -12.57
N THR A 119 -5.34 -4.03 -11.24
CA THR A 119 -4.02 -4.17 -10.61
C THR A 119 -3.37 -5.49 -11.01
N TYR A 120 -2.11 -5.43 -11.38
CA TYR A 120 -1.32 -6.58 -11.80
C TYR A 120 -0.68 -7.29 -10.61
N ALA A 121 -0.90 -8.59 -10.49
CA ALA A 121 -0.41 -9.40 -9.40
C ALA A 121 0.13 -10.74 -9.89
N VAL A 122 0.90 -11.40 -9.02
CA VAL A 122 1.41 -12.75 -9.22
C VAL A 122 0.96 -13.61 -8.04
N VAL A 123 0.47 -14.81 -8.32
CA VAL A 123 0.19 -15.83 -7.33
C VAL A 123 1.20 -16.95 -7.51
N ALA A 124 2.12 -17.07 -6.55
CA ALA A 124 3.10 -18.14 -6.52
C ALA A 124 2.61 -19.24 -5.58
N SER A 125 2.55 -20.45 -6.10
CA SER A 125 1.95 -21.60 -5.43
C SER A 125 2.98 -22.71 -5.28
N ARG A 126 3.15 -23.20 -4.05
CA ARG A 126 4.00 -24.35 -3.71
C ARG A 126 5.42 -24.21 -4.28
N VAL A 127 6.02 -23.03 -4.12
CA VAL A 127 7.37 -22.77 -4.62
C VAL A 127 8.36 -23.77 -4.02
N GLY A 128 9.18 -24.38 -4.86
CA GLY A 128 10.13 -25.44 -4.52
C GLY A 128 9.55 -26.87 -4.51
N PHE A 129 8.25 -27.05 -4.77
CA PHE A 129 7.64 -28.38 -4.94
C PHE A 129 7.60 -28.78 -6.41
N ALA A 130 7.50 -30.09 -6.68
CA ALA A 130 7.41 -30.62 -8.05
C ALA A 130 6.18 -30.11 -8.83
N ASN A 131 5.12 -29.70 -8.12
CA ASN A 131 3.91 -29.11 -8.68
C ASN A 131 3.80 -27.59 -8.41
N GLN A 132 4.96 -26.90 -8.35
CA GLN A 132 5.02 -25.44 -8.33
C GLN A 132 4.22 -24.84 -9.48
N SER A 133 3.55 -23.72 -9.22
CA SER A 133 2.84 -22.95 -10.25
C SER A 133 2.95 -21.46 -9.95
N ILE A 134 3.21 -20.68 -11.00
CA ILE A 134 3.28 -19.22 -10.95
C ILE A 134 2.30 -18.71 -11.98
N ILE A 135 1.27 -17.99 -11.52
CA ILE A 135 0.25 -17.41 -12.39
C ILE A 135 0.25 -15.91 -12.18
N SER A 136 0.38 -15.14 -13.26
CA SER A 136 0.42 -13.68 -13.22
C SER A 136 -0.70 -13.08 -14.07
N GLY A 137 -1.21 -11.92 -13.67
CA GLY A 137 -2.28 -11.26 -14.39
C GLY A 137 -2.97 -10.18 -13.57
N LYS A 138 -4.02 -9.61 -14.14
CA LYS A 138 -4.87 -8.66 -13.42
C LYS A 138 -5.70 -9.39 -12.38
N ILE A 139 -6.03 -8.72 -11.26
CA ILE A 139 -6.90 -9.30 -10.21
C ILE A 139 -8.21 -9.85 -10.80
N SER A 140 -8.80 -9.15 -11.76
CA SER A 140 -10.00 -9.56 -12.50
C SER A 140 -9.89 -10.88 -13.28
N SER A 141 -8.69 -11.25 -13.71
CA SER A 141 -8.39 -12.52 -14.38
C SER A 141 -8.04 -13.59 -13.36
N LEU A 142 -7.17 -13.26 -12.40
CA LEU A 142 -6.73 -14.16 -11.32
C LEU A 142 -7.91 -14.69 -10.49
N LYS A 143 -8.97 -13.90 -10.27
CA LYS A 143 -10.16 -14.35 -9.54
C LYS A 143 -10.88 -15.55 -10.17
N LYS A 144 -10.63 -15.83 -11.45
CA LYS A 144 -11.27 -16.92 -12.21
C LYS A 144 -10.45 -18.21 -12.17
N MET A 145 -9.26 -18.18 -11.59
CA MET A 145 -8.33 -19.30 -11.60
C MET A 145 -8.51 -20.21 -10.39
N ASP A 146 -8.05 -21.45 -10.55
CA ASP A 146 -7.76 -22.36 -9.45
C ASP A 146 -6.24 -22.45 -9.29
N PHE A 147 -5.75 -22.11 -8.10
CA PHE A 147 -4.32 -22.15 -7.79
C PHE A 147 -3.88 -23.52 -7.26
N GLY A 148 -4.80 -24.47 -7.08
CA GLY A 148 -4.55 -25.79 -6.53
C GLY A 148 -4.39 -25.77 -5.01
N LYS A 149 -3.63 -26.73 -4.48
CA LYS A 149 -3.44 -26.86 -3.03
C LYS A 149 -2.43 -25.85 -2.46
N PRO A 150 -2.59 -25.41 -1.20
CA PRO A 150 -1.62 -24.54 -0.52
C PRO A 150 -0.22 -25.17 -0.41
N PRO A 151 0.82 -24.39 -0.04
CA PRO A 151 0.77 -22.96 0.29
C PRO A 151 0.82 -22.04 -0.93
N HIS A 152 0.24 -20.85 -0.77
CA HIS A 152 0.26 -19.79 -1.77
C HIS A 152 0.81 -18.49 -1.20
N THR A 153 1.30 -17.63 -2.06
CA THR A 153 1.73 -16.27 -1.73
C THR A 153 1.33 -15.34 -2.87
N VAL A 154 0.86 -14.15 -2.51
CA VAL A 154 0.47 -13.12 -3.46
C VAL A 154 1.58 -12.08 -3.55
N ILE A 155 1.87 -11.60 -4.75
CA ILE A 155 2.79 -10.50 -4.99
C ILE A 155 2.04 -9.42 -5.76
N ILE A 156 1.90 -8.24 -5.17
CA ILE A 156 1.47 -7.05 -5.92
C ILE A 156 2.71 -6.40 -6.50
N THR A 157 2.75 -6.27 -7.83
CA THR A 157 3.92 -5.73 -8.50
C THR A 157 4.02 -4.21 -8.33
N GLY A 158 5.23 -3.68 -8.14
CA GLY A 158 5.50 -2.24 -8.25
C GLY A 158 5.82 -1.86 -9.70
N ARG A 159 6.76 -0.93 -9.89
CA ARG A 159 7.31 -0.64 -11.22
C ARG A 159 7.98 -1.89 -11.75
N LEU A 160 7.74 -2.27 -13.00
CA LEU A 160 8.42 -3.41 -13.63
C LEU A 160 9.60 -2.95 -14.47
N HIS A 161 10.73 -3.66 -14.35
CA HIS A 161 11.82 -3.56 -15.31
C HIS A 161 11.51 -4.44 -16.53
N PHE A 162 12.00 -4.10 -17.71
CA PHE A 162 11.67 -4.84 -18.94
C PHE A 162 12.02 -6.34 -18.82
N THR A 163 13.14 -6.68 -18.17
CA THR A 163 13.52 -8.07 -17.92
C THR A 163 12.56 -8.81 -16.99
N GLU A 164 11.96 -8.13 -16.01
CA GLU A 164 10.94 -8.72 -15.14
C GLU A 164 9.65 -8.96 -15.91
N SER A 165 9.25 -8.01 -16.76
CA SER A 165 8.10 -8.17 -17.66
C SER A 165 8.29 -9.35 -18.61
N ASP A 166 9.47 -9.48 -19.23
CA ASP A 166 9.78 -10.62 -20.10
C ASP A 166 9.78 -11.94 -19.33
N ALA A 167 10.36 -11.96 -18.14
CA ALA A 167 10.41 -13.16 -17.30
C ALA A 167 9.00 -13.61 -16.86
N LEU A 168 8.13 -12.69 -16.44
CA LEU A 168 6.74 -12.99 -16.07
C LEU A 168 5.94 -13.62 -17.20
N LYS A 169 6.23 -13.24 -18.45
CA LYS A 169 5.58 -13.80 -19.66
C LYS A 169 6.06 -15.21 -19.99
N ILE A 170 7.30 -15.54 -19.65
CA ILE A 170 7.98 -16.77 -20.09
C ILE A 170 7.99 -17.84 -19.00
N LEU A 171 8.23 -17.46 -17.75
CA LEU A 171 8.50 -18.40 -16.65
C LEU A 171 7.24 -18.97 -15.98
N GLY A 172 6.07 -18.36 -16.20
CA GLY A 172 4.80 -18.79 -15.63
C GLY A 172 3.61 -18.55 -16.54
N ASP A 173 2.42 -18.83 -16.03
CA ASP A 173 1.17 -18.63 -16.77
C ASP A 173 0.76 -17.16 -16.69
N CYS A 174 1.08 -16.41 -17.74
CA CYS A 174 0.77 -14.99 -17.85
C CYS A 174 -0.60 -14.77 -18.53
N LEU A 175 -1.62 -14.44 -17.72
CA LEU A 175 -3.01 -14.27 -18.19
C LEU A 175 -3.26 -12.92 -18.86
N ASP A 176 -2.52 -11.89 -18.44
CA ASP A 176 -2.61 -10.54 -18.94
C ASP A 176 -1.20 -9.97 -19.13
N GLU A 177 -1.05 -9.04 -20.06
CA GLU A 177 0.19 -8.28 -20.24
C GLU A 177 0.63 -7.58 -18.92
N PRO A 178 1.90 -7.71 -18.51
CA PRO A 178 2.43 -7.04 -17.32
C PRO A 178 2.28 -5.52 -17.41
N THR A 179 1.69 -4.91 -16.38
CA THR A 179 1.49 -3.45 -16.30
C THR A 179 2.10 -2.87 -15.04
N ASP A 180 2.60 -1.64 -15.12
CA ASP A 180 3.11 -0.90 -13.97
C ASP A 180 1.96 -0.38 -13.10
N ASN A 181 1.85 -0.89 -11.87
CA ASN A 181 0.83 -0.43 -10.92
C ASN A 181 1.14 0.96 -10.36
N SER A 182 2.40 1.40 -10.36
CA SER A 182 2.84 2.68 -9.79
C SER A 182 2.40 3.89 -10.60
N GLU A 183 2.13 3.74 -11.91
CA GLU A 183 1.69 4.84 -12.77
C GLU A 183 0.31 5.39 -12.37
N LYS A 184 -0.58 4.52 -11.85
CA LYS A 184 -1.94 4.88 -11.47
C LYS A 184 -2.04 5.42 -10.04
N THR A 185 -1.12 5.01 -9.17
CA THR A 185 -1.16 5.35 -7.74
C THR A 185 -0.46 6.67 -7.48
N LYS A 186 -1.18 7.62 -6.89
CA LYS A 186 -0.63 8.92 -6.47
C LYS A 186 -0.41 8.94 -4.97
N LYS A 187 0.56 9.74 -4.51
CA LYS A 187 0.74 10.00 -3.08
C LYS A 187 -0.57 10.52 -2.49
N ILE A 188 -0.93 10.05 -1.30
CA ILE A 188 -2.13 10.46 -0.57
C ILE A 188 -2.16 11.98 -0.39
N SER A 189 -1.01 12.60 -0.12
CA SER A 189 -0.86 14.06 -0.05
C SER A 189 -1.40 14.75 -1.31
N ILE A 190 -0.94 14.33 -2.47
CA ILE A 190 -1.36 14.87 -3.77
C ILE A 190 -2.86 14.64 -3.99
N GLN A 191 -3.39 13.48 -3.60
CA GLN A 191 -4.82 13.20 -3.73
C GLN A 191 -5.68 14.08 -2.83
N MET A 192 -5.30 14.24 -1.57
CA MET A 192 -5.93 15.15 -0.62
C MET A 192 -5.89 16.58 -1.15
N MET A 193 -4.74 17.00 -1.69
CA MET A 193 -4.54 18.37 -2.10
C MET A 193 -5.38 18.78 -3.30
N LYS A 194 -5.58 17.87 -4.26
CA LYS A 194 -6.50 18.07 -5.38
C LYS A 194 -7.95 18.27 -4.96
N LYS A 195 -8.34 17.82 -3.76
CA LYS A 195 -9.69 18.00 -3.22
C LYS A 195 -9.77 19.24 -2.33
N TYR A 196 -8.81 19.42 -1.43
CA TYR A 196 -8.89 20.46 -0.41
C TYR A 196 -8.55 21.86 -0.93
N VAL A 197 -7.55 22.03 -1.80
CA VAL A 197 -7.23 23.35 -2.35
C VAL A 197 -8.45 24.02 -3.00
N PRO A 198 -9.16 23.37 -3.96
CA PRO A 198 -10.33 24.00 -4.59
C PRO A 198 -11.44 24.31 -3.59
N MET A 199 -11.66 23.43 -2.62
CA MET A 199 -12.75 23.57 -1.64
C MET A 199 -12.49 24.73 -0.66
N VAL A 200 -11.26 24.88 -0.17
CA VAL A 200 -10.89 26.00 0.71
C VAL A 200 -10.91 27.31 -0.07
N ARG A 201 -10.44 27.31 -1.33
CA ARG A 201 -10.53 28.48 -2.23
C ARG A 201 -11.99 28.90 -2.44
N GLU A 202 -12.88 27.96 -2.74
CA GLU A 202 -14.31 28.23 -2.88
C GLU A 202 -14.95 28.74 -1.57
N ALA A 203 -14.52 28.20 -0.42
CA ALA A 203 -14.98 28.67 0.89
C ALA A 203 -14.52 30.11 1.20
N LEU A 204 -13.29 30.46 0.79
CA LEU A 204 -12.72 31.81 0.92
C LEU A 204 -13.45 32.81 0.01
N GLU A 205 -13.66 32.46 -1.26
CA GLU A 205 -14.40 33.28 -2.23
C GLU A 205 -15.84 33.55 -1.79
N GLU A 206 -16.49 32.59 -1.13
CA GLU A 206 -17.84 32.74 -0.58
C GLU A 206 -17.89 33.71 0.62
N ILE A 207 -16.89 33.67 1.50
CA ILE A 207 -16.91 34.44 2.76
C ILE A 207 -16.33 35.86 2.62
N GLU A 208 -15.40 36.08 1.69
CA GLU A 208 -14.71 37.36 1.48
C GLU A 208 -15.68 38.56 1.34
N PRO A 209 -16.79 38.49 0.58
CA PRO A 209 -17.73 39.60 0.44
C PRO A 209 -18.39 40.04 1.75
N HIS A 210 -18.53 39.14 2.74
CA HIS A 210 -19.17 39.41 4.04
C HIS A 210 -18.32 40.25 5.00
N TYR A 211 -17.05 40.45 4.65
CA TYR A 211 -16.07 41.22 5.42
C TYR A 211 -15.62 42.50 4.71
N LYS A 212 -16.23 42.84 3.57
CA LYS A 212 -15.89 44.01 2.79
C LYS A 212 -15.97 45.30 3.60
N GLY A 213 -14.87 46.05 3.67
CA GLY A 213 -14.76 47.30 4.43
C GLY A 213 -14.32 47.16 5.88
N GLN A 214 -14.13 45.93 6.39
CA GLN A 214 -13.66 45.68 7.75
C GLN A 214 -12.13 45.44 7.74
N LYS A 215 -11.35 46.52 7.94
CA LYS A 215 -9.87 46.49 7.87
C LYS A 215 -9.23 45.44 8.78
N GLU A 216 -9.85 45.14 9.91
CA GLU A 216 -9.34 44.18 10.90
C GLU A 216 -9.29 42.74 10.35
N TYR A 217 -10.16 42.40 9.39
CA TYR A 217 -10.24 41.05 8.80
C TYR A 217 -9.49 40.92 7.47
N GLN A 218 -9.06 42.04 6.88
CA GLN A 218 -8.35 42.04 5.60
C GLN A 218 -7.03 41.25 5.68
N ILE A 219 -6.31 41.37 6.80
CA ILE A 219 -5.07 40.60 7.03
C ILE A 219 -5.33 39.09 7.17
N ILE A 220 -6.49 38.69 7.67
CA ILE A 220 -6.85 37.27 7.84
C ILE A 220 -7.17 36.67 6.47
N LEU A 221 -7.96 37.39 5.66
CA LEU A 221 -8.28 37.00 4.29
C LEU A 221 -7.02 36.89 3.42
N GLU A 222 -6.13 37.89 3.51
CA GLU A 222 -4.85 37.88 2.78
C GLU A 222 -3.96 36.70 3.20
N ASN A 223 -3.83 36.45 4.51
CA ASN A 223 -3.06 35.30 4.99
C ASN A 223 -3.67 33.97 4.53
N ALA A 224 -5.00 33.83 4.56
CA ALA A 224 -5.67 32.61 4.08
C ALA A 224 -5.35 32.35 2.60
N GLU A 225 -5.43 33.39 1.75
CA GLU A 225 -5.07 33.28 0.34
C GLU A 225 -3.60 32.94 0.13
N LEU A 226 -2.68 33.59 0.86
CA LEU A 226 -1.25 33.30 0.80
C LEU A 226 -0.95 31.85 1.20
N TYR A 227 -1.60 31.32 2.24
CA TYR A 227 -1.44 29.91 2.63
C TYR A 227 -1.96 28.93 1.57
N ILE A 228 -3.03 29.28 0.83
CA ILE A 228 -3.51 28.47 -0.30
C ILE A 228 -2.46 28.46 -1.42
N GLN A 229 -1.92 29.62 -1.77
CA GLN A 229 -0.90 29.75 -2.82
C GLN A 229 0.39 29.02 -2.45
N ASP A 230 0.82 29.14 -1.19
CA ASP A 230 1.96 28.40 -0.66
C ASP A 230 1.71 26.89 -0.71
N ALA A 231 0.50 26.42 -0.39
CA ALA A 231 0.16 25.00 -0.49
C ALA A 231 0.26 24.48 -1.93
N GLU A 232 -0.21 25.24 -2.92
CA GLU A 232 -0.05 24.89 -4.35
C GLU A 232 1.43 24.85 -4.75
N LYS A 233 2.20 25.86 -4.37
CA LYS A 233 3.63 25.95 -4.69
C LYS A 233 4.45 24.83 -4.04
N PHE A 234 4.24 24.55 -2.76
CA PHE A 234 4.91 23.45 -2.07
C PHE A 234 4.57 22.10 -2.70
N LEU A 235 3.34 21.92 -3.19
CA LEU A 235 2.95 20.72 -3.90
C LEU A 235 3.69 20.57 -5.24
N GLU A 236 3.83 21.67 -6.00
CA GLU A 236 4.62 21.70 -7.24
C GLU A 236 6.11 21.40 -7.00
N ASP A 237 6.66 21.91 -5.90
CA ASP A 237 8.04 21.68 -5.48
C ASP A 237 8.27 20.28 -4.86
N GLY A 238 7.22 19.45 -4.77
CA GLY A 238 7.29 18.09 -4.20
C GLY A 238 7.39 18.05 -2.67
N GLN A 239 7.15 19.18 -2.00
CA GLN A 239 7.13 19.33 -0.53
C GLN A 239 5.75 18.99 0.04
N ASP A 240 5.35 17.73 -0.15
CA ASP A 240 4.02 17.20 0.19
C ASP A 240 3.53 17.55 1.60
N GLU A 241 4.39 17.40 2.61
CA GLU A 241 4.03 17.62 4.03
C GLU A 241 3.78 19.09 4.33
N VAL A 242 4.60 19.98 3.76
CA VAL A 242 4.48 21.43 3.93
C VAL A 242 3.22 21.92 3.21
N ALA A 243 2.93 21.39 2.02
CA ALA A 243 1.71 21.69 1.29
C ALA A 243 0.44 21.36 2.11
N ILE A 244 0.40 20.17 2.75
CA ILE A 244 -0.72 19.77 3.62
C ILE A 244 -0.86 20.70 4.83
N LEU A 245 0.26 21.09 5.46
CA LEU A 245 0.22 22.00 6.60
C LEU A 245 -0.31 23.37 6.18
N SER A 246 0.20 23.93 5.09
CA SER A 246 -0.24 25.24 4.58
C SER A 246 -1.74 25.28 4.29
N ILE A 247 -2.29 24.26 3.62
CA ILE A 247 -3.73 24.23 3.37
C ILE A 247 -4.55 24.09 4.65
N GLY A 248 -4.05 23.36 5.66
CA GLY A 248 -4.72 23.21 6.94
C GLY A 248 -4.79 24.53 7.71
N TYR A 249 -3.75 25.36 7.61
CA TYR A 249 -3.77 26.72 8.15
C TYR A 249 -4.79 27.60 7.41
N ALA A 250 -4.82 27.57 6.08
CA ALA A 250 -5.79 28.30 5.28
C ALA A 250 -7.23 27.91 5.67
N ASP A 251 -7.51 26.61 5.71
CA ASP A 251 -8.82 26.05 6.07
C ASP A 251 -9.28 26.53 7.45
N GLY A 252 -8.40 26.41 8.46
CA GLY A 252 -8.71 26.88 9.82
C GLY A 252 -9.01 28.37 9.91
N LEU A 253 -8.32 29.21 9.11
CA LEU A 253 -8.62 30.65 9.03
C LEU A 253 -9.97 30.91 8.35
N VAL A 254 -10.25 30.23 7.26
CA VAL A 254 -11.50 30.38 6.50
C VAL A 254 -12.69 29.92 7.33
N ASP A 255 -12.61 28.77 8.00
CA ASP A 255 -13.67 28.27 8.86
C ASP A 255 -13.93 29.19 10.06
N ALA A 256 -12.90 29.80 10.64
CA ALA A 256 -13.07 30.79 11.69
C ALA A 256 -13.86 32.02 11.20
N LEU A 257 -13.59 32.49 9.97
CA LEU A 257 -14.35 33.57 9.34
C LEU A 257 -15.81 33.15 9.04
N ARG A 258 -16.02 31.93 8.55
CA ARG A 258 -17.36 31.40 8.28
C ARG A 258 -18.21 31.34 9.55
N LEU A 259 -17.67 30.74 10.61
CA LEU A 259 -18.33 30.63 11.91
C LEU A 259 -18.69 32.00 12.51
N ALA A 260 -17.80 32.98 12.39
CA ALA A 260 -18.05 34.34 12.87
C ALA A 260 -19.21 35.06 12.13
N LYS A 261 -19.60 34.59 10.94
CA LYS A 261 -20.78 35.07 10.19
C LYS A 261 -21.98 34.14 10.25
N GLY A 262 -21.91 33.07 11.06
CA GLY A 262 -22.99 32.09 11.20
C GLY A 262 -23.12 31.12 10.03
N PHE A 263 -22.06 30.97 9.22
CA PHE A 263 -21.97 29.92 8.21
C PHE A 263 -21.40 28.65 8.82
N ASP A 264 -21.84 27.51 8.33
CA ASP A 264 -21.25 26.22 8.67
C ASP A 264 -19.86 26.07 8.01
N PRO A 265 -18.92 25.36 8.66
CA PRO A 265 -17.66 24.91 8.06
C PRO A 265 -17.90 24.14 6.76
N LYS A 266 -16.97 24.22 5.78
CA LYS A 266 -17.08 23.42 4.53
C LYS A 266 -16.50 22.01 4.64
N MET A 267 -15.80 21.67 5.73
CA MET A 267 -15.30 20.31 6.01
C MET A 267 -16.18 19.51 6.97
#